data_AF-A0A6G1IE33-F1
#
_entry.id   AF-A0A6G1IE33-F1
#
_cell.length_a   1.000
_cell.length_b   1.000
_cell.length_c   1.000
_cell.angle_alpha   90.00
_cell.angle_beta   90.00
_cell.angle_gamma   90.00
#
_symmetry.space_group_name_H-M   'P 1'
#
loop_
_entity.id
_entity.type
_entity.pdbx_description
1 polymer ?
#
loop_
_entity_poly.entity_id
_entity_poly.type
_entity_poly.pdbx_seq_one_letter_code
_entity_poly.pdbx_strand_id
1 'polypeptide(L)'
;MINIATIVTTERQGTIHHMIYELAAYDLNVFLTTPRRSLRSKRKETVSPSRTNSEHMWPADLMLESRNLADALDYLHNRLYDTSSVSLAHNDIKPENVLVFYPDSTDAEIKYPVGKWKFADFGLSRIKDKKKRDTYLTADRAMPAPPKIDFTHRHDRRKSVSKTTPKRDPGRYTAPELDQYIVTKTDGREADIWSFGCMLSEIVAWAVNLDHGEVRSFRRELSRGSNDTRFYDVNTKEVKEAFLDYLETLKKHKGHRMCKDPKWVESSVDLVREIVVTDPGKRLRAEKIRDRLREIDHSMRYDLKLQIDTAASILEDAPEPGPANSSTTESPTEYSGQKNNQPRFDFSESSQGPKTPAITVSAHSA
;
A
#
# COMPACT_ATOMS: atom_id res chain seq x y z
N MET A 1 0.84 -7.69 -8.27
CA MET A 1 -0.46 -8.06 -8.88
C MET A 1 -1.08 -9.20 -8.09
N ILE A 2 -2.41 -9.24 -8.01
CA ILE A 2 -3.17 -10.31 -7.37
C ILE A 2 -3.23 -11.51 -8.31
N ASN A 3 -3.10 -12.71 -7.76
CA ASN A 3 -3.28 -13.95 -8.52
C ASN A 3 -4.78 -14.20 -8.71
N ILE A 4 -5.22 -14.26 -9.96
CA ILE A 4 -6.63 -14.43 -10.33
C ILE A 4 -6.77 -15.68 -11.21
N ALA A 5 -7.74 -16.51 -10.88
CA ALA A 5 -8.28 -17.57 -11.72
C ALA A 5 -9.74 -17.23 -12.07
N THR A 6 -10.12 -17.46 -13.32
CA THR A 6 -11.49 -17.23 -13.79
C THR A 6 -12.13 -18.55 -14.18
N ILE A 7 -13.34 -18.80 -13.70
CA ILE A 7 -14.14 -19.97 -14.08
C ILE A 7 -15.45 -19.46 -14.67
N VAL A 8 -15.89 -20.06 -15.78
CA VAL A 8 -17.19 -19.75 -16.39
C VAL A 8 -18.06 -20.99 -16.25
N THR A 9 -19.21 -20.85 -15.62
CA THR A 9 -20.21 -21.90 -15.47
C THR A 9 -21.46 -21.51 -16.27
N THR A 10 -21.95 -22.43 -17.08
CA THR A 10 -23.19 -22.23 -17.83
C THR A 10 -24.29 -23.05 -17.17
N GLU A 11 -25.26 -22.36 -16.57
CA GLU A 11 -26.40 -22.97 -15.90
C GLU A 11 -27.68 -22.72 -16.72
N ARG A 12 -28.76 -23.45 -16.41
CA ARG A 12 -30.06 -23.30 -17.11
C ARG A 12 -30.63 -21.88 -17.06
N GLN A 13 -30.20 -21.06 -16.09
CA GLN A 13 -30.68 -19.69 -15.86
C GLN A 13 -29.74 -18.62 -16.43
N GLY A 14 -28.56 -18.98 -16.96
CA GLY A 14 -27.60 -18.04 -17.52
C GLY A 14 -26.15 -18.47 -17.37
N THR A 15 -25.24 -17.59 -17.82
CA THR A 15 -23.79 -17.77 -17.63
C THR A 15 -23.35 -17.05 -16.37
N ILE A 16 -22.69 -17.77 -15.47
CA ILE A 16 -22.09 -17.21 -14.26
C ILE A 16 -20.58 -17.15 -14.45
N HIS A 17 -19.99 -16.00 -14.15
CA HIS A 17 -18.56 -15.79 -14.20
C HIS A 17 -18.01 -15.72 -12.77
N HIS A 18 -17.19 -16.69 -12.39
CA HIS A 18 -16.50 -16.71 -11.11
C HIS A 18 -15.08 -16.13 -11.27
N MET A 19 -14.73 -15.22 -10.36
CA MET A 19 -13.35 -14.74 -10.19
C MET A 19 -12.85 -15.24 -8.84
N ILE A 20 -11.84 -16.11 -8.88
CA ILE A 20 -11.19 -16.68 -7.71
C ILE A 20 -9.84 -15.99 -7.56
N TYR A 21 -9.53 -15.48 -6.38
CA TYR A 21 -8.28 -14.79 -6.13
C TYR A 21 -7.79 -15.02 -4.71
N GLU A 22 -6.51 -14.75 -4.51
CA GLU A 22 -5.87 -14.82 -3.19
C GLU A 22 -6.64 -13.95 -2.18
N LEU A 23 -6.99 -14.53 -1.02
CA LEU A 23 -7.77 -13.83 -0.01
C LEU A 23 -6.85 -12.92 0.83
N ALA A 24 -7.05 -11.61 0.70
CA ALA A 24 -6.35 -10.61 1.49
C ALA A 24 -6.83 -10.59 2.95
N ALA A 25 -5.97 -10.11 3.85
CA ALA A 25 -6.33 -9.88 5.25
C ALA A 25 -7.45 -8.85 5.39
N TYR A 26 -7.32 -7.75 4.64
CA TYR A 26 -8.25 -6.62 4.51
C TYR A 26 -7.75 -5.69 3.38
N ASP A 27 -8.50 -4.64 3.08
CA ASP A 27 -8.07 -3.54 2.21
C ASP A 27 -7.29 -2.45 2.98
N LEU A 28 -6.63 -1.55 2.26
CA LEU A 28 -5.82 -0.49 2.82
C LEU A 28 -6.67 0.57 3.54
N ASN A 29 -7.95 0.76 3.16
CA ASN A 29 -8.83 1.67 3.91
C ASN A 29 -9.03 1.14 5.35
N VAL A 30 -9.31 -0.15 5.51
CA VAL A 30 -9.39 -0.79 6.83
C VAL A 30 -8.08 -0.63 7.60
N PHE A 31 -6.93 -0.84 6.95
CA PHE A 31 -5.61 -0.64 7.56
C PHE A 31 -5.40 0.79 8.08
N LEU A 32 -5.70 1.80 7.27
CA LEU A 32 -5.47 3.20 7.59
C LEU A 32 -6.47 3.78 8.60
N THR A 33 -7.65 3.17 8.77
CA THR A 33 -8.75 3.72 9.58
C THR A 33 -9.06 2.93 10.84
N THR A 34 -8.43 1.77 11.03
CA THR A 34 -8.64 0.91 12.20
C THR A 34 -7.48 1.09 13.20
N PRO A 35 -7.76 1.18 14.51
CA PRO A 35 -6.70 1.13 15.51
C PRO A 35 -5.82 -0.12 15.34
N ARG A 36 -4.50 0.01 15.46
CA ARG A 36 -3.54 -1.10 15.26
C ARG A 36 -3.90 -2.35 16.07
N ARG A 37 -4.28 -2.18 17.33
CA ARG A 37 -4.70 -3.28 18.23
C ARG A 37 -5.96 -4.02 17.76
N SER A 38 -6.78 -3.37 16.94
CA SER A 38 -8.04 -3.89 16.42
C SER A 38 -7.91 -4.45 14.99
N LEU A 39 -6.78 -4.29 14.30
CA LEU A 39 -6.59 -4.85 12.96
C LEU A 39 -6.73 -6.37 12.94
N ARG A 40 -6.26 -7.04 14.01
CA ARG A 40 -6.36 -8.49 14.15
C ARG A 40 -7.81 -8.99 14.15
N SER A 41 -8.75 -8.25 14.75
CA SER A 41 -10.16 -8.65 14.81
C SER A 41 -10.94 -8.31 13.54
N LYS A 42 -10.41 -7.42 12.69
CA LYS A 42 -11.02 -7.06 11.39
C LYS A 42 -10.57 -7.96 10.24
N ARG A 43 -9.65 -8.89 10.51
CA ARG A 43 -9.05 -9.76 9.53
C ARG A 43 -10.01 -10.85 9.09
N LYS A 44 -9.95 -11.21 7.81
CA LYS A 44 -10.61 -12.42 7.31
C LYS A 44 -9.97 -13.68 7.91
N GLU A 45 -10.80 -14.66 8.26
CA GLU A 45 -10.44 -15.82 9.10
C GLU A 45 -9.32 -16.72 8.53
N THR A 46 -9.02 -16.59 7.24
CA THR A 46 -8.06 -17.46 6.52
C THR A 46 -6.59 -17.06 6.65
N VAL A 47 -6.27 -15.95 7.33
CA VAL A 47 -4.88 -15.51 7.57
C VAL A 47 -4.50 -15.87 9.01
N SER A 48 -3.36 -16.53 9.24
CA SER A 48 -3.03 -17.10 10.56
C SER A 48 -2.96 -16.06 11.70
N PRO A 49 -3.52 -16.34 12.90
CA PRO A 49 -3.54 -15.45 14.09
C PRO A 49 -2.23 -14.85 14.56
N SER A 50 -1.08 -15.51 14.34
CA SER A 50 0.22 -15.02 14.82
C SER A 50 0.83 -13.92 13.95
N ARG A 51 0.45 -13.84 12.67
CA ARG A 51 1.31 -13.25 11.62
C ARG A 51 1.16 -11.75 11.36
N THR A 52 0.45 -11.02 12.21
CA THR A 52 0.09 -9.61 11.96
C THR A 52 0.40 -8.70 13.13
N ASN A 53 1.37 -9.07 13.98
CA ASN A 53 1.79 -8.15 15.03
C ASN A 53 2.55 -7.00 14.38
N SER A 54 1.79 -5.95 14.06
CA SER A 54 2.26 -4.63 13.66
C SER A 54 3.21 -3.99 14.67
N GLU A 55 3.60 -4.66 15.76
CA GLU A 55 4.39 -4.12 16.86
C GLU A 55 5.72 -3.54 16.38
N HIS A 56 6.33 -4.14 15.35
CA HIS A 56 7.60 -3.70 14.77
C HIS A 56 7.46 -2.77 13.56
N MET A 57 6.24 -2.30 13.25
CA MET A 57 6.03 -1.38 12.14
C MET A 57 6.76 -0.05 12.36
N TRP A 58 7.42 0.40 11.30
CA TRP A 58 8.16 1.65 11.26
C TRP A 58 7.74 2.48 10.02
N PRO A 59 7.79 3.83 10.05
CA PRO A 59 7.30 4.66 8.94
C PRO A 59 7.94 4.32 7.57
N ALA A 60 9.21 3.90 7.54
CA ALA A 60 9.87 3.52 6.29
C ALA A 60 9.23 2.27 5.63
N ASP A 61 8.59 1.39 6.40
CA ASP A 61 7.89 0.23 5.83
C ASP A 61 6.65 0.65 5.03
N LEU A 62 5.98 1.74 5.45
CA LEU A 62 4.89 2.33 4.67
C LEU A 62 5.41 3.02 3.41
N MET A 63 6.57 3.67 3.47
CA MET A 63 7.22 4.27 2.30
C MET A 63 7.66 3.21 1.30
N LEU A 64 8.18 2.08 1.79
CA LEU A 64 8.55 0.93 0.98
C LEU A 64 7.34 0.32 0.25
N GLU A 65 6.22 0.08 0.94
CA GLU A 65 5.04 -0.44 0.26
C GLU A 65 4.38 0.58 -0.67
N SER A 66 4.45 1.88 -0.33
CA SER A 66 4.04 2.96 -1.25
C SER A 66 4.89 2.96 -2.52
N ARG A 67 6.20 2.75 -2.40
CA ARG A 67 7.12 2.59 -3.54
C ARG A 67 6.74 1.36 -4.37
N ASN A 68 6.40 0.24 -3.74
CA ASN A 68 5.98 -0.98 -4.42
C ASN A 68 4.67 -0.76 -5.22
N LEU A 69 3.74 0.02 -4.69
CA LEU A 69 2.54 0.45 -5.42
C LEU A 69 2.88 1.38 -6.59
N ALA A 70 3.78 2.34 -6.41
CA ALA A 70 4.23 3.21 -7.50
C ALA A 70 4.92 2.43 -8.62
N ASP A 71 5.74 1.42 -8.29
CA ASP A 71 6.34 0.53 -9.28
C ASP A 71 5.30 -0.31 -10.01
N ALA A 72 4.30 -0.84 -9.30
CA ALA A 72 3.18 -1.55 -9.91
C ALA A 72 2.37 -0.62 -10.83
N LEU A 73 2.19 0.64 -10.47
CA LEU A 73 1.50 1.61 -11.32
C LEU A 73 2.29 1.93 -12.58
N ASP A 74 3.61 2.12 -12.47
CA ASP A 74 4.50 2.27 -13.62
C ASP A 74 4.44 1.03 -14.53
N TYR A 75 4.39 -0.16 -13.93
CA TYR A 75 4.22 -1.39 -14.69
C TYR A 75 2.95 -1.36 -15.54
N LEU A 76 1.81 -1.00 -14.94
CA LEU A 76 0.52 -0.89 -15.65
C LEU A 76 0.56 0.19 -16.74
N HIS A 77 1.15 1.35 -16.44
CA HIS A 77 1.16 2.51 -17.33
C HIS A 77 2.10 2.35 -18.51
N ASN A 78 3.25 1.69 -18.30
CA ASN A 78 4.38 1.75 -19.24
C ASN A 78 4.96 0.41 -19.65
N ARG A 79 4.96 -0.60 -18.77
CA ARG A 79 5.70 -1.87 -18.94
C ARG A 79 4.80 -3.08 -19.19
N LEU A 80 3.49 -2.86 -19.33
CA LEU A 80 2.53 -3.93 -19.56
C LEU A 80 2.70 -4.48 -20.99
N TYR A 81 3.21 -5.71 -21.09
CA TYR A 81 3.57 -6.44 -22.31
C TYR A 81 4.77 -5.87 -23.08
N ASP A 82 5.91 -6.55 -23.06
CA ASP A 82 7.14 -6.15 -23.78
C ASP A 82 6.97 -6.07 -25.31
N THR A 83 6.09 -6.89 -25.88
CA THR A 83 5.93 -7.02 -27.35
C THR A 83 4.84 -6.14 -27.94
N SER A 84 3.93 -5.63 -27.11
CA SER A 84 2.82 -4.80 -27.55
C SER A 84 2.88 -3.50 -26.77
N SER A 85 2.98 -2.38 -27.48
CA SER A 85 3.02 -1.05 -26.90
C SER A 85 1.66 -0.73 -26.30
N VAL A 86 1.35 -1.29 -25.14
CA VAL A 86 0.06 -1.21 -24.46
C VAL A 86 0.26 -0.45 -23.15
N SER A 87 -0.76 0.28 -22.75
CA SER A 87 -0.82 0.95 -21.46
C SER A 87 -2.17 0.66 -20.82
N LEU A 88 -2.19 0.49 -19.51
CA LEU A 88 -3.40 0.29 -18.73
C LEU A 88 -3.54 1.45 -17.75
N ALA A 89 -4.72 2.09 -17.76
CA ALA A 89 -5.16 2.99 -16.69
C ALA A 89 -6.17 2.25 -15.80
N HIS A 90 -6.00 2.29 -14.49
CA HIS A 90 -6.84 1.60 -13.52
C HIS A 90 -8.22 2.28 -13.38
N ASN A 91 -8.24 3.62 -13.33
CA ASN A 91 -9.39 4.52 -13.20
C ASN A 91 -10.22 4.39 -11.91
N ASP A 92 -9.73 3.66 -10.90
CA ASP A 92 -10.41 3.52 -9.60
C ASP A 92 -9.40 3.27 -8.48
N ILE A 93 -8.28 3.98 -8.51
CA ILE A 93 -7.28 3.90 -7.44
C ILE A 93 -7.85 4.58 -6.20
N LYS A 94 -7.91 3.82 -5.10
CA LYS A 94 -8.35 4.25 -3.78
C LYS A 94 -7.93 3.19 -2.76
N PRO A 95 -7.89 3.52 -1.45
CA PRO A 95 -7.46 2.55 -0.43
C PRO A 95 -8.30 1.26 -0.39
N GLU A 96 -9.59 1.32 -0.73
CA GLU A 96 -10.47 0.13 -0.79
C GLU A 96 -10.04 -0.85 -1.91
N ASN A 97 -9.37 -0.35 -2.94
CA ASN A 97 -8.89 -1.12 -4.09
C ASN A 97 -7.38 -1.46 -3.97
N VAL A 98 -6.81 -1.32 -2.77
CA VAL A 98 -5.50 -1.85 -2.42
C VAL A 98 -5.67 -2.89 -1.35
N LEU A 99 -5.25 -4.13 -1.63
CA LEU A 99 -5.38 -5.25 -0.70
C LEU A 99 -4.07 -5.50 0.04
N VAL A 100 -4.18 -5.85 1.32
CA VAL A 100 -3.05 -6.14 2.23
C VAL A 100 -2.94 -7.64 2.48
N PHE A 101 -1.77 -8.20 2.15
CA PHE A 101 -1.46 -9.62 2.31
C PHE A 101 -0.34 -9.82 3.34
N TYR A 102 -0.39 -10.92 4.09
CA TYR A 102 0.71 -11.35 4.96
C TYR A 102 1.15 -12.74 4.48
N PRO A 103 2.16 -12.80 3.57
CA PRO A 103 2.62 -14.07 3.02
C PRO A 103 3.10 -15.05 4.10
N ASP A 104 2.90 -16.33 3.84
CA ASP A 104 3.42 -17.39 4.70
C ASP A 104 4.92 -17.58 4.45
N SER A 105 5.75 -16.85 5.20
CA SER A 105 7.18 -17.06 5.28
C SER A 105 7.66 -17.05 6.73
N THR A 106 8.77 -17.75 6.99
CA THR A 106 9.38 -17.86 8.33
C THR A 106 9.85 -16.50 8.87
N ASP A 107 10.10 -15.54 7.97
CA ASP A 107 10.55 -14.18 8.25
C ASP A 107 9.46 -13.12 8.00
N ALA A 108 8.19 -13.52 7.87
CA ALA A 108 7.12 -12.64 7.41
C ALA A 108 6.91 -11.40 8.29
N GLU A 109 7.07 -11.51 9.62
CA GLU A 109 6.92 -10.39 10.55
C GLU A 109 8.01 -9.31 10.37
N ILE A 110 9.21 -9.73 9.98
CA ILE A 110 10.35 -8.84 9.73
C ILE A 110 10.26 -8.28 8.31
N LYS A 111 9.85 -9.11 7.34
CA LYS A 111 9.85 -8.77 5.92
C LYS A 111 8.62 -7.98 5.47
N TYR A 112 7.49 -8.19 6.13
CA TYR A 112 6.20 -7.59 5.79
C TYR A 112 5.49 -7.01 7.04
N PRO A 113 6.13 -6.10 7.80
CA PRO A 113 5.54 -5.56 9.03
C PRO A 113 4.24 -4.77 8.80
N VAL A 114 4.05 -4.23 7.58
CA VAL A 114 2.82 -3.55 7.13
C VAL A 114 2.00 -4.37 6.13
N GLY A 115 2.36 -5.64 5.97
CA GLY A 115 1.87 -6.50 4.90
C GLY A 115 2.46 -6.13 3.54
N LYS A 116 2.06 -6.88 2.52
CA LYS A 116 2.36 -6.65 1.10
C LYS A 116 1.14 -6.07 0.42
N TRP A 117 1.28 -4.92 -0.21
CA TRP A 117 0.17 -4.19 -0.84
C TRP A 117 0.05 -4.53 -2.33
N LYS A 118 -1.18 -4.72 -2.81
CA LYS A 118 -1.46 -5.01 -4.22
C LYS A 118 -2.71 -4.27 -4.69
N PHE A 119 -2.65 -3.62 -5.85
CA PHE A 119 -3.85 -3.12 -6.53
C PHE A 119 -4.84 -4.24 -6.86
N ALA A 120 -6.12 -3.93 -6.74
CA ALA A 120 -7.27 -4.79 -6.96
C ALA A 120 -8.39 -4.05 -7.68
N ASP A 121 -9.40 -4.79 -8.11
CA ASP A 121 -10.60 -4.26 -8.79
C ASP A 121 -10.29 -3.46 -10.06
N PHE A 122 -9.89 -4.21 -11.09
CA PHE A 122 -9.66 -3.70 -12.44
C PHE A 122 -10.96 -3.53 -13.25
N GLY A 123 -12.14 -3.56 -12.61
CA GLY A 123 -13.44 -3.51 -13.29
C GLY A 123 -13.65 -2.24 -14.12
N LEU A 124 -12.98 -1.15 -13.75
CA LEU A 124 -13.00 0.14 -14.46
C LEU A 124 -11.75 0.40 -15.30
N SER A 125 -10.83 -0.56 -15.39
CA SER A 125 -9.56 -0.39 -16.09
C SER A 125 -9.74 -0.26 -17.60
N ARG A 126 -8.86 0.52 -18.21
CA ARG A 126 -8.85 0.77 -19.65
C ARG A 126 -7.49 0.52 -20.24
N ILE A 127 -7.49 -0.29 -21.29
CA ILE A 127 -6.30 -0.65 -22.05
C ILE A 127 -6.24 0.26 -23.28
N LYS A 128 -5.13 0.96 -23.49
CA LYS A 128 -4.85 1.73 -24.70
C LYS A 128 -3.64 1.15 -25.41
N ASP A 129 -3.78 0.88 -26.70
CA ASP A 129 -2.63 0.66 -27.56
C ASP A 129 -1.93 2.00 -27.75
N LYS A 130 -0.69 2.11 -27.26
CA LYS A 130 0.25 3.16 -27.68
C LYS A 130 0.41 2.95 -29.18
N LYS A 131 -0.22 3.80 -30.01
CA LYS A 131 -0.02 3.76 -31.46
C LYS A 131 1.48 3.74 -31.71
N LYS A 132 1.98 2.74 -32.46
CA LYS A 132 3.27 2.90 -33.14
C LYS A 132 3.15 4.24 -33.87
N ARG A 133 4.09 5.17 -33.64
CA ARG A 133 4.22 6.34 -34.50
C ARG A 133 4.14 5.82 -35.93
N ASP A 134 3.25 6.37 -36.73
CA ASP A 134 3.19 6.10 -38.17
C ASP A 134 4.54 6.55 -38.75
N THR A 135 5.55 5.68 -38.69
CA THR A 135 6.59 5.66 -39.71
C THR A 135 5.87 5.24 -40.97
N TYR A 136 5.56 6.23 -41.80
CA TYR A 136 5.31 6.04 -43.22
C TYR A 136 6.27 4.98 -43.74
N LEU A 137 5.76 3.77 -43.97
CA LEU A 137 6.41 2.77 -44.79
C LEU A 137 5.42 2.44 -45.90
N THR A 138 5.87 2.84 -47.08
CA THR A 138 5.32 2.67 -48.41
C THR A 138 4.72 1.28 -48.64
N ALA A 139 3.70 1.24 -49.50
CA ALA A 139 3.23 0.03 -50.14
C ALA A 139 4.41 -0.64 -50.85
N ASP A 140 4.92 -1.72 -50.27
CA ASP A 140 5.50 -2.88 -50.95
C ASP A 140 6.28 -3.72 -49.94
N ARG A 141 5.57 -4.67 -49.33
CA ARG A 141 6.06 -5.99 -48.88
C ARG A 141 4.97 -6.66 -48.05
N ALA A 142 4.02 -7.28 -48.75
CA ALA A 142 3.23 -8.36 -48.19
C ALA A 142 4.17 -9.56 -47.96
N MET A 143 4.18 -10.09 -46.73
CA MET A 143 4.64 -11.46 -46.46
C MET A 143 3.56 -12.18 -45.63
N PRO A 144 3.38 -13.50 -45.83
CA PRO A 144 2.20 -14.21 -45.39
C PRO A 144 2.23 -14.51 -43.88
N ALA A 145 1.06 -14.50 -43.26
CA ALA A 145 0.87 -14.74 -41.83
C ALA A 145 1.25 -16.19 -41.40
N PRO A 146 1.83 -16.39 -40.21
CA PRO A 146 2.00 -17.72 -39.62
C PRO A 146 0.66 -18.28 -39.10
N PRO A 147 0.55 -19.62 -38.95
CA PRO A 147 -0.73 -20.29 -38.72
C PRO A 147 -1.29 -20.05 -37.32
N LYS A 148 -2.62 -20.01 -37.27
CA LYS A 148 -3.47 -19.69 -36.12
C LYS A 148 -3.22 -20.62 -34.94
N ILE A 149 -2.80 -20.05 -33.81
CA ILE A 149 -3.00 -20.65 -32.50
C ILE A 149 -4.27 -20.04 -31.92
N ASP A 150 -5.27 -20.88 -31.69
CA ASP A 150 -6.58 -20.51 -31.17
C ASP A 150 -6.52 -20.31 -29.64
N PHE A 151 -6.45 -19.04 -29.22
CA PHE A 151 -6.68 -18.63 -27.83
C PHE A 151 -8.00 -17.85 -27.77
N THR A 152 -9.08 -18.61 -27.56
CA THR A 152 -10.36 -18.24 -26.95
C THR A 152 -10.75 -16.74 -26.95
N HIS A 153 -11.79 -16.43 -27.72
CA HIS A 153 -12.77 -15.33 -27.53
C HIS A 153 -12.29 -13.86 -27.53
N ARG A 154 -11.15 -13.52 -28.15
CA ARG A 154 -10.71 -12.12 -28.27
C ARG A 154 -10.58 -11.56 -29.69
N HIS A 155 -11.30 -12.11 -30.66
CA HIS A 155 -11.34 -11.58 -32.02
C HIS A 155 -12.71 -11.05 -32.39
N ASP A 156 -13.02 -9.82 -31.94
CA ASP A 156 -13.67 -8.81 -32.81
C ASP A 156 -13.74 -7.39 -32.21
N ARG A 157 -12.67 -6.90 -31.54
CA ARG A 157 -12.61 -5.47 -31.20
C ARG A 157 -12.01 -4.67 -32.34
N ARG A 158 -12.93 -4.17 -33.16
CA ARG A 158 -12.82 -2.94 -33.96
C ARG A 158 -11.85 -1.94 -33.29
N LYS A 159 -10.94 -1.39 -34.11
CA LYS A 159 -10.09 -0.23 -33.80
C LYS A 159 -10.83 0.76 -32.89
N SER A 160 -10.34 0.95 -31.66
CA SER A 160 -10.77 1.90 -30.62
C SER A 160 -11.24 1.21 -29.34
N VAL A 161 -10.31 0.97 -28.41
CA VAL A 161 -10.69 0.69 -27.02
C VAL A 161 -11.30 1.95 -26.41
N SER A 162 -12.64 1.94 -26.30
CA SER A 162 -13.55 2.84 -25.57
C SER A 162 -13.26 4.36 -25.55
N LYS A 163 -14.03 5.12 -26.33
CA LYS A 163 -14.01 6.60 -26.43
C LYS A 163 -14.88 7.33 -25.39
N THR A 164 -15.48 6.64 -24.42
CA THR A 164 -16.41 7.25 -23.44
C THR A 164 -15.71 7.51 -22.11
N THR A 165 -16.01 8.58 -21.39
CA THR A 165 -15.63 8.71 -19.97
C THR A 165 -16.33 7.62 -19.14
N PRO A 166 -15.72 7.07 -18.06
CA PRO A 166 -16.46 6.24 -17.12
C PRO A 166 -17.61 7.08 -16.53
N LYS A 167 -18.86 6.68 -16.76
CA LYS A 167 -20.02 7.28 -16.08
C LYS A 167 -20.06 6.76 -14.64
N ARG A 168 -19.29 7.37 -13.75
CA ARG A 168 -19.45 7.20 -12.30
C ARG A 168 -19.44 8.59 -11.68
N ASP A 169 -20.25 8.77 -10.65
CA ASP A 169 -20.20 10.00 -9.86
C ASP A 169 -18.79 10.17 -9.27
N PRO A 170 -18.18 11.35 -9.42
CA PRO A 170 -16.84 11.62 -8.90
C PRO A 170 -16.77 11.39 -7.39
N GLY A 171 -15.89 10.47 -7.01
CA GLY A 171 -15.59 10.13 -5.61
C GLY A 171 -14.42 10.95 -5.07
N ARG A 172 -14.09 10.73 -3.80
CA ARG A 172 -12.99 11.41 -3.08
C ARG A 172 -11.67 11.45 -3.86
N TYR A 173 -11.28 10.32 -4.45
CA TYR A 173 -10.00 10.15 -5.14
C TYR A 173 -10.07 10.46 -6.64
N THR A 174 -11.22 10.89 -7.16
CA THR A 174 -11.37 11.24 -8.57
C THR A 174 -10.58 12.50 -8.88
N ALA A 175 -9.87 12.49 -10.01
CA ALA A 175 -9.09 13.65 -10.46
C ALA A 175 -10.02 14.76 -11.01
N PRO A 176 -9.69 16.04 -10.83
CA PRO A 176 -10.57 17.16 -11.20
C PRO A 176 -10.97 17.14 -12.68
N GLU A 177 -10.10 16.69 -13.57
CA GLU A 177 -10.33 16.60 -15.01
C GLU A 177 -11.29 15.47 -15.43
N LEU A 178 -11.58 14.51 -14.54
CA LEU A 178 -12.61 13.49 -14.76
C LEU A 178 -14.00 13.93 -14.26
N ASP A 179 -14.05 14.95 -13.42
CA ASP A 179 -15.27 15.64 -12.96
C ASP A 179 -15.61 16.87 -13.84
N GLN A 180 -15.05 16.93 -15.05
CA GLN A 180 -15.39 17.94 -16.04
C GLN A 180 -16.38 17.35 -17.05
N TYR A 181 -17.45 18.09 -17.31
CA TYR A 181 -18.47 17.74 -18.32
C TYR A 181 -17.94 17.91 -19.76
N ILE A 182 -16.73 18.47 -19.92
CA ILE A 182 -16.11 18.69 -21.22
C ILE A 182 -15.48 17.37 -21.69
N VAL A 183 -15.90 16.93 -22.87
CA VAL A 183 -15.39 15.74 -23.58
C VAL A 183 -13.99 15.99 -24.13
N THR A 184 -13.06 16.50 -23.32
CA THR A 184 -11.64 16.43 -23.67
C THR A 184 -11.17 15.00 -23.38
N LYS A 185 -10.23 14.54 -24.21
CA LYS A 185 -9.71 13.18 -24.18
C LYS A 185 -8.76 13.05 -22.99
N THR A 186 -9.30 12.90 -21.79
CA THR A 186 -8.51 12.76 -20.57
C THR A 186 -7.70 11.46 -20.59
N ASP A 187 -6.43 11.54 -20.22
CA ASP A 187 -5.61 10.35 -20.04
C ASP A 187 -5.80 9.77 -18.64
N GLY A 188 -6.51 8.63 -18.54
CA GLY A 188 -6.77 7.96 -17.26
C GLY A 188 -5.52 7.61 -16.46
N ARG A 189 -4.34 7.55 -17.10
CA ARG A 189 -3.06 7.36 -16.38
C ARG A 189 -2.74 8.56 -15.48
N GLU A 190 -2.95 9.79 -15.96
CA GLU A 190 -2.70 10.97 -15.13
C GLU A 190 -3.73 11.08 -14.01
N ALA A 191 -4.96 10.61 -14.24
CA ALA A 191 -5.97 10.50 -13.20
C ALA A 191 -5.59 9.45 -12.14
N ASP A 192 -5.03 8.30 -12.54
CA ASP A 192 -4.48 7.31 -11.60
C ASP A 192 -3.36 7.92 -10.74
N ILE A 193 -2.48 8.74 -11.34
CA ILE A 193 -1.42 9.45 -10.62
C ILE A 193 -2.00 10.39 -9.56
N TRP A 194 -3.03 11.16 -9.89
CA TRP A 194 -3.74 12.00 -8.92
C TRP A 194 -4.31 11.16 -7.77
N SER A 195 -5.06 10.10 -8.09
CA SER A 195 -5.65 9.22 -7.09
C SER A 195 -4.59 8.58 -6.19
N PHE A 196 -3.44 8.20 -6.76
CA PHE A 196 -2.29 7.70 -6.00
C PHE A 196 -1.72 8.77 -5.07
N GLY A 197 -1.57 10.03 -5.51
CA GLY A 197 -1.13 11.15 -4.67
C GLY A 197 -2.07 11.42 -3.49
N CYS A 198 -3.38 11.40 -3.73
CA CYS A 198 -4.39 11.50 -2.68
C CYS A 198 -4.26 10.36 -1.65
N MET A 199 -4.11 9.12 -2.11
CA MET A 199 -3.89 7.96 -1.23
C MET A 199 -2.55 8.07 -0.47
N LEU A 200 -1.47 8.48 -1.13
CA LEU A 200 -0.15 8.67 -0.53
C LEU A 200 -0.20 9.70 0.61
N SER A 201 -0.97 10.77 0.46
CA SER A 201 -1.14 11.77 1.52
C SER A 201 -1.75 11.17 2.80
N GLU A 202 -2.70 10.24 2.67
CA GLU A 202 -3.27 9.53 3.83
C GLU A 202 -2.26 8.56 4.45
N ILE A 203 -1.46 7.89 3.62
CA ILE A 203 -0.39 7.00 4.09
C ILE A 203 0.66 7.81 4.88
N VAL A 204 1.06 8.98 4.39
CA VAL A 204 2.00 9.87 5.07
C VAL A 204 1.41 10.37 6.39
N ALA A 205 0.16 10.82 6.39
CA ALA A 205 -0.53 11.24 7.62
C ALA A 205 -0.53 10.11 8.67
N TRP A 206 -0.85 8.89 8.25
CA TRP A 206 -0.78 7.72 9.14
C TRP A 206 0.64 7.45 9.64
N ALA A 207 1.64 7.50 8.75
CA ALA A 207 3.03 7.15 9.03
C ALA A 207 3.69 8.07 10.05
N VAL A 208 3.34 9.36 10.08
CA VAL A 208 3.98 10.36 10.95
C VAL A 208 3.89 9.97 12.43
N ASN A 209 2.75 9.46 12.88
CA ASN A 209 2.55 9.01 14.27
C ASN A 209 2.27 7.50 14.39
N LEU A 210 2.28 6.76 13.28
CA LEU A 210 1.81 5.37 13.18
C LEU A 210 0.41 5.19 13.78
N ASP A 211 -0.47 6.16 13.51
CA ASP A 211 -1.78 6.28 14.11
C ASP A 211 -2.87 6.63 13.09
N HIS A 212 -3.91 5.80 13.05
CA HIS A 212 -5.15 6.03 12.31
C HIS A 212 -5.89 7.33 12.71
N GLY A 213 -5.62 7.86 13.91
CA GLY A 213 -6.14 9.16 14.37
C GLY A 213 -5.75 10.30 13.43
N GLU A 214 -4.54 10.27 12.87
CA GLU A 214 -4.06 11.27 11.92
C GLU A 214 -4.86 11.24 10.62
N VAL A 215 -5.14 10.06 10.08
CA VAL A 215 -5.97 9.92 8.87
C VAL A 215 -7.40 10.41 9.11
N ARG A 216 -7.96 10.15 10.30
CA ARG A 216 -9.31 10.64 10.65
C ARG A 216 -9.33 12.16 10.78
N SER A 217 -8.33 12.74 11.42
CA SER A 217 -8.18 14.19 11.52
C SER A 217 -8.00 14.82 10.15
N PHE A 218 -7.13 14.24 9.31
CA PHE A 218 -6.91 14.66 7.94
C PHE A 218 -8.21 14.70 7.11
N ARG A 219 -8.93 13.58 7.07
CA ARG A 219 -10.20 13.47 6.33
C ARG A 219 -11.26 14.46 6.84
N ARG A 220 -11.27 14.75 8.15
CA ARG A 220 -12.16 15.74 8.77
C ARG A 220 -11.80 17.17 8.35
N GLU A 221 -10.53 17.54 8.39
CA GLU A 221 -10.08 18.87 7.97
C GLU A 221 -10.32 19.09 6.46
N LEU A 222 -10.13 18.06 5.63
CA LEU A 222 -10.43 18.13 4.20
C LEU A 222 -11.91 18.44 3.91
N SER A 223 -12.80 18.00 4.80
CA SER A 223 -14.25 18.18 4.71
C SER A 223 -14.74 19.34 5.59
N ARG A 224 -13.84 20.19 6.10
CA ARG A 224 -14.21 21.27 7.00
C ARG A 224 -15.03 22.32 6.23
N GLY A 225 -16.28 22.52 6.67
CA GLY A 225 -17.19 23.51 6.06
C GLY A 225 -17.93 23.04 4.81
N SER A 226 -17.81 21.76 4.42
CA SER A 226 -18.55 21.17 3.30
C SER A 226 -18.72 19.66 3.46
N ASN A 227 -19.82 19.08 2.96
CA ASN A 227 -19.95 17.63 2.87
C ASN A 227 -19.09 17.02 1.74
N ASP A 228 -18.38 17.85 0.98
CA ASP A 228 -17.49 17.41 -0.08
C ASP A 228 -16.14 16.93 0.47
N THR A 229 -15.86 15.65 0.26
CA THR A 229 -14.65 14.98 0.72
C THR A 229 -13.54 14.89 -0.34
N ARG A 230 -13.71 15.52 -1.51
CA ARG A 230 -12.71 15.56 -2.59
C ARG A 230 -11.49 16.40 -2.20
N PHE A 231 -10.37 16.15 -2.88
CA PHE A 231 -9.09 16.87 -2.70
C PHE A 231 -9.01 18.20 -3.46
N TYR A 232 -9.97 18.48 -4.32
CA TYR A 232 -10.08 19.71 -5.10
C TYR A 232 -11.44 20.37 -4.85
N ASP A 233 -11.52 21.68 -5.06
CA ASP A 233 -12.78 22.42 -4.98
C ASP A 233 -13.65 22.15 -6.21
N VAL A 234 -14.91 21.79 -6.01
CA VAL A 234 -15.81 21.38 -7.10
C VAL A 234 -16.09 22.49 -8.09
N ASN A 235 -16.01 23.75 -7.67
CA ASN A 235 -16.29 24.92 -8.51
C ASN A 235 -15.04 25.37 -9.27
N THR A 236 -13.91 25.54 -8.56
CA THR A 236 -12.68 26.06 -9.18
C THR A 236 -11.84 24.96 -9.85
N LYS A 237 -12.03 23.70 -9.45
CA LYS A 237 -11.21 22.53 -9.80
C LYS A 237 -9.77 22.60 -9.30
N GLU A 238 -9.42 23.63 -8.54
CA GLU A 238 -8.12 23.76 -7.90
C GLU A 238 -8.01 22.85 -6.68
N VAL A 239 -6.79 22.46 -6.32
CA VAL A 239 -6.49 21.75 -5.08
C VAL A 239 -7.02 22.56 -3.89
N LYS A 240 -7.70 21.92 -2.92
CA LYS A 240 -8.25 22.63 -1.75
C LYS A 240 -7.15 23.21 -0.87
N GLU A 241 -7.32 24.45 -0.44
CA GLU A 241 -6.44 25.08 0.57
C GLU A 241 -6.38 24.26 1.86
N ALA A 242 -7.51 23.72 2.33
CA ALA A 242 -7.54 22.87 3.52
C ALA A 242 -6.64 21.61 3.40
N PHE A 243 -6.48 21.07 2.19
CA PHE A 243 -5.53 19.98 1.94
C PHE A 243 -4.09 20.48 2.04
N LEU A 244 -3.77 21.59 1.39
CA LEU A 244 -2.43 22.20 1.39
C LEU A 244 -1.99 22.63 2.80
N ASP A 245 -2.90 23.24 3.56
CA ASP A 245 -2.72 23.62 4.96
C ASP A 245 -2.42 22.40 5.82
N TYR A 246 -3.17 21.31 5.65
CA TYR A 246 -2.91 20.09 6.39
C TYR A 246 -1.53 19.51 6.06
N LEU A 247 -1.11 19.54 4.79
CA LEU A 247 0.25 19.13 4.41
C LEU A 247 1.33 19.98 5.11
N GLU A 248 1.12 21.28 5.28
CA GLU A 248 2.01 22.14 6.08
C GLU A 248 2.01 21.78 7.57
N THR A 249 0.88 21.35 8.12
CA THR A 249 0.86 20.84 9.50
C THR A 249 1.65 19.55 9.66
N LEU A 250 1.65 18.66 8.65
CA LEU A 250 2.46 17.44 8.67
C LEU A 250 3.95 17.74 8.76
N LYS A 251 4.47 18.73 7.99
CA LYS A 251 5.89 19.13 8.05
C LYS A 251 6.35 19.56 9.46
N LYS A 252 5.44 20.09 10.27
CA LYS A 252 5.73 20.54 11.64
C LYS A 252 5.82 19.39 12.65
N HIS A 253 5.45 18.18 12.26
CA HIS A 253 5.57 17.02 13.14
C HIS A 253 7.04 16.64 13.31
N LYS A 254 7.41 16.30 14.55
CA LYS A 254 8.76 15.83 14.89
C LYS A 254 9.05 14.39 14.42
N GLY A 255 8.18 13.83 13.57
CA GLY A 255 8.18 12.42 13.20
C GLY A 255 7.84 11.48 14.37
N HIS A 256 7.72 10.20 14.05
CA HIS A 256 7.58 9.16 15.07
C HIS A 256 8.90 9.02 15.85
N ARG A 257 8.85 8.65 17.13
CA ARG A 257 10.05 8.48 18.00
C ARG A 257 11.18 7.63 17.41
N MET A 258 10.84 6.71 16.51
CA MET A 258 11.79 5.81 15.81
C MET A 258 12.38 6.42 14.53
N CYS A 259 11.94 7.60 14.10
CA CYS A 259 12.47 8.33 12.95
C CYS A 259 12.60 9.80 13.33
N LYS A 260 13.71 10.13 13.99
CA LYS A 260 13.97 11.45 14.59
C LYS A 260 14.25 12.55 13.57
N ASP A 261 14.72 12.18 12.36
CA ASP A 261 14.91 13.16 11.30
C ASP A 261 13.53 13.49 10.68
N PRO A 262 13.04 14.74 10.74
CA PRO A 262 11.78 15.13 10.13
C PRO A 262 11.85 15.24 8.60
N LYS A 263 13.04 15.21 7.98
CA LYS A 263 13.22 15.41 6.53
C LYS A 263 12.45 14.43 5.66
N TRP A 264 12.21 13.20 6.12
CA TRP A 264 11.41 12.25 5.35
C TRP A 264 9.96 12.72 5.25
N VAL A 265 9.42 13.39 6.26
CA VAL A 265 8.07 13.97 6.25
C VAL A 265 8.03 15.10 5.24
N GLU A 266 9.00 16.02 5.30
CA GLU A 266 9.12 17.13 4.35
C GLU A 266 9.22 16.63 2.90
N SER A 267 10.11 15.66 2.66
CA SER A 267 10.32 15.05 1.33
C SER A 267 9.06 14.33 0.82
N SER A 268 8.32 13.68 1.72
CA SER A 268 7.06 13.01 1.37
C SER A 268 5.95 14.01 1.05
N VAL A 269 5.86 15.11 1.81
CA VAL A 269 4.90 16.19 1.56
C VAL A 269 5.21 16.88 0.24
N ASP A 270 6.48 17.17 -0.04
CA ASP A 270 6.88 17.78 -1.31
C ASP A 270 6.57 16.86 -2.49
N LEU A 271 6.83 15.56 -2.35
CA LEU A 271 6.41 14.57 -3.34
C LEU A 271 4.89 14.58 -3.57
N VAL A 272 4.08 14.60 -2.51
CA VAL A 272 2.61 14.68 -2.63
C VAL A 272 2.19 15.95 -3.39
N ARG A 273 2.86 17.08 -3.17
CA ARG A 273 2.58 18.33 -3.89
C ARG A 273 2.99 18.30 -5.36
N GLU A 274 4.03 17.57 -5.70
CA GLU A 274 4.44 17.35 -7.10
C GLU A 274 3.49 16.40 -7.84
N ILE A 275 2.69 15.60 -7.11
CA ILE A 275 1.72 14.64 -7.66
C ILE A 275 0.32 15.23 -7.76
N VAL A 276 -0.18 15.80 -6.66
CA VAL A 276 -1.55 16.33 -6.54
C VAL A 276 -1.57 17.77 -7.04
N VAL A 277 -1.43 17.92 -8.37
CA VAL A 277 -1.51 19.21 -9.07
C VAL A 277 -2.69 19.24 -10.04
N THR A 278 -3.31 20.42 -10.18
CA THR A 278 -4.50 20.64 -11.02
C THR A 278 -4.26 20.24 -12.47
N ASP A 279 -3.13 20.66 -13.05
CA ASP A 279 -2.75 20.34 -14.43
C ASP A 279 -2.23 18.89 -14.54
N PRO A 280 -2.95 17.98 -15.23
CA PRO A 280 -2.52 16.59 -15.38
C PRO A 280 -1.16 16.44 -16.06
N GLY A 281 -0.79 17.36 -16.96
CA GLY A 281 0.48 17.28 -17.69
C GLY A 281 1.71 17.62 -16.85
N LYS A 282 1.51 18.25 -15.69
CA LYS A 282 2.59 18.60 -14.74
C LYS A 282 2.81 17.55 -13.66
N ARG A 283 1.93 16.55 -13.55
CA ARG A 283 2.04 15.50 -12.53
C ARG A 283 3.27 14.65 -12.79
N LEU A 284 3.95 14.25 -11.72
CA LEU A 284 5.02 13.26 -11.81
C LEU A 284 4.50 11.94 -12.36
N ARG A 285 5.30 11.28 -13.21
CA ARG A 285 4.99 9.92 -13.67
C ARG A 285 5.26 8.90 -12.58
N ALA A 286 4.55 7.77 -12.61
CA ALA A 286 4.70 6.67 -11.67
C ALA A 286 6.16 6.22 -11.46
N GLU A 287 6.96 6.15 -12.53
CA GLU A 287 8.40 5.87 -12.48
C GLU A 287 9.16 6.84 -11.57
N LYS A 288 8.92 8.16 -11.73
CA LYS A 288 9.58 9.20 -10.94
C LYS A 288 9.09 9.23 -9.50
N ILE A 289 7.81 8.93 -9.28
CA ILE A 289 7.25 8.77 -7.94
C ILE A 289 7.92 7.60 -7.21
N ARG A 290 8.08 6.45 -7.88
CA ARG A 290 8.80 5.29 -7.34
C ARG A 290 10.23 5.65 -6.97
N ASP A 291 10.94 6.37 -7.83
CA ASP A 291 12.33 6.76 -7.58
C ASP A 291 12.43 7.71 -6.38
N ARG A 292 11.55 8.72 -6.26
CA ARG A 292 11.48 9.61 -5.10
C ARG A 292 11.14 8.88 -3.80
N LEU A 293 10.18 7.93 -3.83
CA LEU A 293 9.87 7.11 -2.65
C LEU A 293 11.05 6.21 -2.25
N ARG A 294 11.83 5.73 -3.22
CA ARG A 294 13.07 4.98 -2.95
C ARG A 294 14.10 5.86 -2.24
N GLU A 295 14.29 7.10 -2.67
CA GLU A 295 15.21 8.04 -2.02
C GLU A 295 14.81 8.30 -0.57
N ILE A 296 13.51 8.52 -0.32
CA ILE A 296 12.95 8.73 1.02
C ILE A 296 13.19 7.49 1.91
N ASP A 297 12.75 6.31 1.48
CA ASP A 297 12.95 5.04 2.21
C ASP A 297 14.43 4.76 2.48
N HIS A 298 15.30 5.00 1.49
CA HIS A 298 16.73 4.79 1.62
C HIS A 298 17.36 5.73 2.65
N SER A 299 17.01 7.02 2.63
CA SER A 299 17.48 7.99 3.62
C SER A 299 17.09 7.57 5.03
N MET A 300 15.82 7.20 5.24
CA MET A 300 15.34 6.77 6.56
C MET A 300 16.11 5.55 7.08
N ARG A 301 16.34 4.54 6.22
CA ARG A 301 17.09 3.31 6.56
C ARG A 301 18.57 3.59 6.82
N TYR A 302 19.15 4.52 6.08
CA TYR A 302 20.53 4.95 6.29
C TYR A 302 20.68 5.64 7.66
N ASP A 303 19.76 6.56 8.00
CA ASP A 303 19.77 7.27 9.29
C ASP A 303 19.59 6.31 10.47
N LEU A 304 18.73 5.30 10.33
CA LEU A 304 18.56 4.25 11.33
C LEU A 304 19.86 3.47 11.55
N LYS A 305 20.54 3.09 10.46
CA LYS A 305 21.83 2.39 10.55
C LYS A 305 22.87 3.23 11.27
N LEU A 306 23.00 4.51 10.91
CA LEU A 306 23.95 5.42 11.56
C LEU A 306 23.69 5.56 13.07
N GLN A 307 22.41 5.62 13.48
CA GLN A 307 22.03 5.66 14.89
C GLN A 307 22.40 4.39 15.65
N ILE A 308 22.23 3.21 15.03
CA ILE A 308 22.62 1.92 15.61
C ILE A 308 24.14 1.83 15.76
N ASP A 309 24.88 2.17 14.69
CA ASP A 309 26.34 2.13 14.69
C ASP A 309 26.93 3.09 15.74
N THR A 310 26.37 4.30 15.87
CA THR A 310 26.79 5.27 16.90
C THR A 310 26.49 4.75 18.31
N ALA A 311 25.34 4.12 18.54
CA ALA A 311 24.98 3.57 19.84
C ALA A 311 25.87 2.39 20.25
N ALA A 312 26.24 1.53 19.29
CA ALA A 312 27.17 0.44 19.53
C ALA A 312 28.56 0.95 19.93
N SER A 313 29.08 1.98 19.25
CA SER A 313 30.38 2.60 19.58
C SER A 313 30.41 3.20 20.99
N ILE A 314 29.31 3.83 21.45
CA ILE A 314 29.22 4.41 22.80
C ILE A 314 29.23 3.32 23.89
N LEU A 315 28.68 2.13 23.59
CA LEU A 315 28.68 1.00 24.51
C LEU A 315 30.03 0.30 24.56
N GLU A 316 30.80 0.30 23.48
CA GLU A 316 32.16 -0.24 23.43
C GLU A 316 33.19 0.68 24.12
N ASP A 317 32.97 2.00 24.12
CA ASP A 317 33.81 2.98 24.83
C ASP A 317 33.44 3.17 26.32
N ALA A 318 32.49 2.38 26.85
CA ALA A 318 32.15 2.43 28.26
C ALA A 318 33.35 1.93 29.10
N PRO A 319 33.87 2.71 30.06
CA PRO A 319 34.99 2.29 30.87
C PRO A 319 34.66 1.00 31.61
N GLU A 320 35.60 0.04 31.60
CA GLU A 320 35.46 -1.19 32.39
C GLU A 320 35.04 -0.84 33.82
N PRO A 321 34.11 -1.60 34.45
CA PRO A 321 33.80 -1.41 35.85
C PRO A 321 35.09 -1.58 36.64
N GLY A 322 35.60 -0.47 37.16
CA GLY A 322 36.81 -0.44 37.97
C GLY A 322 36.70 -1.41 39.14
N PRO A 323 37.83 -1.93 39.65
CA PRO A 323 37.83 -2.97 40.67
C PRO A 323 36.96 -2.53 41.85
N ALA A 324 35.97 -3.37 42.17
CA ALA A 324 35.05 -3.15 43.27
C ALA A 324 35.84 -2.95 44.57
N ASN A 325 35.80 -1.74 45.12
CA ASN A 325 36.25 -1.50 46.48
C ASN A 325 35.33 -2.29 47.42
N SER A 326 35.93 -3.28 48.08
CA SER A 326 35.37 -4.03 49.18
C SER A 326 35.03 -3.10 50.34
N SER A 327 33.79 -2.61 50.37
CA SER A 327 33.21 -1.98 51.54
C SER A 327 32.48 -3.06 52.33
N THR A 328 33.15 -3.56 53.35
CA THR A 328 32.60 -4.35 54.45
C THR A 328 31.42 -3.59 55.07
N THR A 329 30.21 -4.04 54.80
CA THR A 329 29.04 -3.73 55.63
C THR A 329 28.76 -4.91 56.54
N GLU A 330 29.15 -4.74 57.81
CA GLU A 330 28.70 -5.60 58.90
C GLU A 330 27.17 -5.59 58.95
N SER A 331 26.57 -6.78 58.90
CA SER A 331 25.14 -6.99 59.16
C SER A 331 24.99 -7.59 60.57
N PRO A 332 24.04 -7.13 61.39
CA PRO A 332 23.79 -7.67 62.72
C PRO A 332 23.07 -9.02 62.66
N THR A 333 23.40 -9.84 63.64
CA THR A 333 22.93 -11.20 63.94
C THR A 333 21.41 -11.32 64.12
N GLU A 334 20.88 -12.40 63.52
CA GLU A 334 19.86 -13.34 64.02
C GLU A 334 18.54 -12.84 64.64
N TYR A 335 17.43 -13.18 63.95
CA TYR A 335 16.29 -13.84 64.61
C TYR A 335 15.61 -14.82 63.64
N SER A 336 15.48 -16.06 64.10
CA SER A 336 14.91 -17.23 63.42
C SER A 336 13.38 -17.17 63.27
N GLY A 337 12.82 -17.74 62.20
CA GLY A 337 11.38 -18.05 62.16
C GLY A 337 10.75 -18.49 60.83
N GLN A 338 10.94 -19.76 60.47
CA GLN A 338 9.97 -20.68 59.83
C GLN A 338 9.33 -20.43 58.43
N LYS A 339 9.61 -21.43 57.57
CA LYS A 339 8.71 -22.27 56.74
C LYS A 339 8.16 -21.77 55.38
N ASN A 340 8.66 -22.48 54.35
CA ASN A 340 7.95 -23.16 53.25
C ASN A 340 7.00 -22.36 52.33
N ASN A 341 7.40 -22.18 51.07
CA ASN A 341 6.87 -22.93 49.90
C ASN A 341 7.34 -22.29 48.57
N GLN A 342 8.19 -23.01 47.84
CA GLN A 342 8.38 -22.84 46.39
C GLN A 342 7.41 -23.77 45.65
N PRO A 343 6.93 -23.39 44.46
CA PRO A 343 6.62 -24.34 43.41
C PRO A 343 7.73 -24.37 42.35
N ARG A 344 8.22 -25.58 42.08
CA ARG A 344 9.01 -25.96 40.90
C ARG A 344 8.19 -25.75 39.63
N PHE A 345 8.81 -25.19 38.59
CA PHE A 345 8.33 -25.32 37.22
C PHE A 345 9.11 -26.45 36.53
N ASP A 346 8.44 -27.59 36.35
CA ASP A 346 8.93 -28.67 35.50
C ASP A 346 8.60 -28.38 34.04
N PHE A 347 9.62 -28.45 33.20
CA PHE A 347 9.52 -28.54 31.74
C PHE A 347 9.11 -29.96 31.36
N SER A 348 8.02 -30.10 30.60
CA SER A 348 7.76 -31.33 29.84
C SER A 348 7.42 -30.98 28.40
N GLU A 349 8.33 -31.34 27.50
CA GLU A 349 8.13 -31.41 26.05
C GLU A 349 7.03 -32.43 25.73
N SER A 350 6.06 -32.07 24.88
CA SER A 350 5.29 -33.06 24.13
C SER A 350 5.18 -32.61 22.68
N SER A 351 5.86 -33.37 21.84
CA SER A 351 5.82 -33.37 20.38
C SER A 351 4.45 -33.84 19.88
N GLN A 352 3.77 -33.01 19.07
CA GLN A 352 2.77 -33.50 18.12
C GLN A 352 2.87 -32.72 16.81
N GLY A 353 3.12 -33.44 15.73
CA GLY A 353 3.24 -32.94 14.37
C GLY A 353 1.91 -32.41 13.78
N PRO A 354 1.97 -31.73 12.62
CA PRO A 354 0.83 -30.98 12.11
C PRO A 354 -0.20 -31.90 11.47
N LYS A 355 -1.44 -31.84 11.98
CA LYS A 355 -2.63 -32.40 11.31
C LYS A 355 -3.08 -31.45 10.20
N THR A 356 -3.15 -31.98 8.98
CA THR A 356 -3.79 -31.37 7.80
C THR A 356 -5.26 -31.05 8.07
N PRO A 357 -5.77 -29.84 7.76
CA PRO A 357 -7.20 -29.56 7.83
C PRO A 357 -7.92 -30.00 6.55
N ALA A 358 -9.04 -30.69 6.76
CA ALA A 358 -9.96 -31.21 5.75
C ALA A 358 -10.74 -30.08 5.04
N ILE A 359 -10.91 -30.22 3.72
CA ILE A 359 -11.79 -29.40 2.89
C ILE A 359 -13.23 -29.75 3.26
N THR A 360 -13.98 -28.80 3.82
CA THR A 360 -15.42 -28.95 4.07
C THR A 360 -16.19 -28.19 3.00
N VAL A 361 -16.86 -28.92 2.11
CA VAL A 361 -17.83 -28.36 1.15
C VAL A 361 -19.17 -28.29 1.86
N SER A 362 -19.65 -27.09 2.16
CA SER A 362 -21.02 -26.88 2.62
C SER A 362 -21.92 -26.67 1.40
N ALA A 363 -22.64 -27.72 1.01
CA ALA A 363 -23.81 -27.60 0.16
C ALA A 363 -24.98 -27.10 1.01
N HIS A 364 -25.62 -26.01 0.60
CA HIS A 364 -26.97 -25.69 1.06
C HIS A 364 -27.91 -25.79 -0.13
N SER A 365 -28.88 -26.69 0.03
CA SER A 365 -29.99 -26.94 -0.87
C SER A 365 -31.29 -26.55 -0.15
N ALA A 366 -32.24 -26.10 -0.97
CA ALA A 366 -33.60 -25.61 -0.68
C ALA A 366 -33.69 -24.13 -0.29
#